data_AF-A0A2S8P458-F1
#
_entry.id   AF-A0A2S8P458-F1
#
_cell.length_a   1.000
_cell.length_b   1.000
_cell.length_c   1.000
_cell.angle_alpha   90.00
_cell.angle_beta   90.00
_cell.angle_gamma   90.00
#
_symmetry.space_group_name_H-M   'P 1'
#
loop_
_entity.id
_entity.type
_entity.pdbx_description
1 polymer ?
#
loop_
_entity_poly.entity_id
_entity_poly.type
_entity_poly.pdbx_seq_one_letter_code
_entity_poly.pdbx_strand_id
1 'polypeptide(L)'
;MKHKKGLAATLALCVSLTAGGASVLAFSDVKDEGQKTVVDSLKSKGIVNGVTADLFRPDLALSEPQGVQLIVKAFGLKNAYAAASAQNKISPDTWYADAVQAATQNGLSIPVEVNPQGKMTRELFVTLLHEGINTTGNYPVIMKYNLVKDENKIGKDAVSAVQNLLNMNIIELDKDGNFRPDQSLTRMEAASMIFNALEFVDKHGNGGSGEPAPINPGEGQQGIVPSVTTTKVDDKTSKVKLSAEMPHPGYGLKIDDVKLEKDGRAIVLYSIIQPDPDMMYPMVITNVTAETDIPTGYTAEAQPSGK
;
A
#
# COMPACT_ATOMS: atom_id res chain seq x y z
N MET A 1 -54.48 43.71 39.56
CA MET A 1 -53.49 42.79 40.18
C MET A 1 -52.97 41.88 39.06
N LYS A 2 -51.71 41.81 38.61
CA LYS A 2 -50.40 42.20 39.12
C LYS A 2 -49.56 42.82 37.97
N HIS A 3 -48.67 43.73 38.34
CA HIS A 3 -47.70 44.43 37.51
C HIS A 3 -46.56 43.50 37.00
N LYS A 4 -45.94 43.81 35.85
CA LYS A 4 -44.61 44.48 35.74
C LYS A 4 -44.09 44.54 34.28
N LYS A 5 -43.40 45.65 34.00
CA LYS A 5 -42.67 46.03 32.76
C LYS A 5 -41.22 45.50 32.80
N GLY A 6 -40.55 45.48 31.64
CA GLY A 6 -39.07 45.46 31.47
C GLY A 6 -38.68 44.74 30.17
N LEU A 7 -38.29 45.40 29.08
CA LEU A 7 -37.00 46.06 28.74
C LEU A 7 -35.80 45.10 28.61
N ALA A 8 -35.02 45.31 27.53
CA ALA A 8 -33.60 44.96 27.30
C ALA A 8 -33.36 43.63 26.57
N ALA A 9 -32.39 43.50 25.66
CA ALA A 9 -31.47 44.44 25.01
C ALA A 9 -30.90 43.74 23.77
N THR A 10 -30.80 44.47 22.67
CA THR A 10 -30.02 44.06 21.48
C THR A 10 -28.55 44.14 21.85
N LEU A 11 -27.87 42.99 21.96
CA LEU A 11 -26.41 42.93 22.06
C LEU A 11 -25.88 42.26 20.80
N ALA A 12 -25.52 43.07 19.82
CA ALA A 12 -24.65 42.67 18.72
C ALA A 12 -23.25 42.46 19.31
N LEU A 13 -22.85 41.21 19.51
CA LEU A 13 -21.47 40.86 19.80
C LEU A 13 -20.85 40.28 18.52
N CYS A 14 -20.29 41.16 17.70
CA CYS A 14 -19.31 40.79 16.69
C CYS A 14 -18.07 40.28 17.43
N VAL A 15 -17.92 38.95 17.53
CA VAL A 15 -16.63 38.33 17.81
C VAL A 15 -16.07 37.87 16.47
N SER A 16 -15.37 38.78 15.81
CA SER A 16 -14.36 38.41 14.81
C SER A 16 -13.18 37.79 15.54
N LEU A 17 -13.16 36.45 15.62
CA LEU A 17 -11.95 35.69 15.88
C LEU A 17 -11.39 35.21 14.54
N THR A 18 -10.50 36.02 13.98
CA THR A 18 -9.51 35.52 13.02
C THR A 18 -8.31 34.98 13.78
N ALA A 19 -7.80 33.85 13.28
CA ALA A 19 -6.60 33.11 13.67
C ALA A 19 -6.77 32.09 14.82
N GLY A 20 -6.72 30.81 14.45
CA GLY A 20 -6.68 29.70 15.40
C GLY A 20 -6.65 28.32 14.75
N GLY A 21 -5.57 28.01 14.02
CA GLY A 21 -5.17 26.65 13.65
C GLY A 21 -5.90 26.05 12.46
N ALA A 22 -5.15 25.51 11.50
CA ALA A 22 -5.66 24.38 10.73
C ALA A 22 -6.17 23.37 11.75
N SER A 23 -7.47 23.03 11.73
CA SER A 23 -7.96 21.92 12.55
C SER A 23 -7.10 20.72 12.19
N VAL A 24 -6.22 20.34 13.11
CA VAL A 24 -5.55 19.05 13.06
C VAL A 24 -6.68 18.04 12.95
N LEU A 25 -6.77 17.37 11.80
CA LEU A 25 -7.87 16.49 11.37
C LEU A 25 -7.98 15.20 12.22
N ALA A 26 -7.52 15.23 13.46
CA ALA A 26 -7.42 14.10 14.35
C ALA A 26 -8.76 13.83 15.03
N PHE A 27 -9.18 12.57 15.00
CA PHE A 27 -10.34 12.11 15.75
C PHE A 27 -10.04 12.07 17.25
N SER A 28 -10.96 12.59 18.08
CA SER A 28 -10.72 12.71 19.53
C SER A 28 -10.71 11.37 20.27
N ASP A 29 -11.32 10.34 19.68
CA ASP A 29 -11.43 9.00 20.26
C ASP A 29 -10.31 8.04 19.86
N VAL A 30 -9.35 8.48 19.02
CA VAL A 30 -8.12 7.74 18.71
C VAL A 30 -6.99 8.35 19.53
N LYS A 31 -6.60 7.70 20.64
CA LYS A 31 -5.66 8.26 21.62
C LYS A 31 -4.21 7.86 21.39
N ASP A 32 -3.98 6.67 20.84
CA ASP A 32 -2.63 6.17 20.56
C ASP A 32 -2.05 6.88 19.32
N GLU A 33 -0.81 7.36 19.42
CA GLU A 33 -0.16 8.13 18.36
C GLU A 33 0.14 7.29 17.10
N GLY A 34 0.42 6.00 17.26
CA GLY A 34 0.57 5.07 16.14
C GLY A 34 -0.76 4.90 15.39
N GLN A 35 -1.85 4.70 16.13
CA GLN A 35 -3.20 4.63 15.55
C GLN A 35 -3.65 5.94 14.90
N LYS A 36 -3.28 7.10 15.46
CA LYS A 36 -3.52 8.40 14.82
C LYS A 36 -2.83 8.48 13.48
N THR A 37 -1.56 8.10 13.42
CA THR A 37 -0.77 8.09 12.17
C THR A 37 -1.43 7.23 11.10
N VAL A 38 -1.87 6.02 11.46
CA VAL A 38 -2.62 5.11 10.57
C VAL A 38 -3.88 5.78 10.04
N VAL A 39 -4.71 6.31 10.93
CA VAL A 39 -6.02 6.88 10.54
C VAL A 39 -5.85 8.15 9.71
N ASP A 40 -4.92 9.03 10.06
CA ASP A 40 -4.67 10.28 9.34
C ASP A 40 -4.11 10.00 7.94
N SER A 41 -3.20 9.03 7.80
CA SER A 41 -2.70 8.58 6.50
C SER A 41 -3.84 8.08 5.62
N LEU A 42 -4.64 7.13 6.11
CA LEU A 42 -5.74 6.56 5.34
C LEU A 42 -6.86 7.57 5.05
N LYS A 43 -7.11 8.52 5.95
CA LYS A 43 -8.08 9.61 5.74
C LYS A 43 -7.60 10.55 4.64
N SER A 44 -6.31 10.91 4.64
CA SER A 44 -5.72 11.75 3.58
C SER A 44 -5.79 11.09 2.20
N LYS A 45 -5.69 9.75 2.15
CA LYS A 45 -5.89 8.95 0.94
C LYS A 45 -7.39 8.70 0.59
N GLY A 46 -8.34 9.19 1.40
CA GLY A 46 -9.78 9.04 1.17
C GLY A 46 -10.34 7.63 1.44
N ILE A 47 -9.56 6.76 2.07
CA ILE A 47 -9.89 5.36 2.30
C ILE A 47 -10.84 5.23 3.50
N VAL A 48 -10.48 5.85 4.62
CA VAL A 48 -11.29 5.85 5.85
C VAL A 48 -11.94 7.22 6.07
N ASN A 49 -13.11 7.19 6.70
CA ASN A 49 -13.79 8.37 7.22
C ASN A 49 -14.24 8.12 8.66
N GLY A 50 -14.41 9.19 9.43
CA GLY A 50 -15.03 9.12 10.74
C GLY A 50 -16.51 8.75 10.66
N VAL A 51 -17.05 8.21 11.74
CA VAL A 51 -18.51 8.03 11.88
C VAL A 51 -19.23 9.37 12.09
N THR A 52 -18.47 10.37 12.54
CA THR A 52 -18.84 11.79 12.59
C THR A 52 -17.61 12.62 12.22
N ALA A 53 -17.72 13.95 12.20
CA ALA A 53 -16.57 14.83 11.97
C ALA A 53 -15.43 14.60 13.00
N ASP A 54 -15.79 14.33 14.26
CA ASP A 54 -14.84 14.29 15.39
C ASP A 54 -14.51 12.88 15.88
N LEU A 55 -15.25 11.86 15.42
CA LEU A 55 -15.16 10.50 15.96
C LEU A 55 -14.89 9.44 14.90
N PHE A 56 -13.90 8.60 15.15
CA PHE A 56 -13.55 7.45 14.32
C PHE A 56 -14.24 6.15 14.75
N ARG A 57 -14.45 5.95 16.06
CA ARG A 57 -14.88 4.70 16.71
C ARG A 57 -13.93 3.52 16.43
N PRO A 58 -12.70 3.54 16.99
CA PRO A 58 -11.69 2.51 16.70
C PRO A 58 -12.16 1.09 17.04
N ASP A 59 -12.87 0.91 18.15
CA ASP A 59 -13.29 -0.41 18.66
C ASP A 59 -14.61 -0.93 18.07
N LEU A 60 -15.26 -0.15 17.19
CA LEU A 60 -16.52 -0.57 16.61
C LEU A 60 -16.28 -1.64 15.53
N ALA A 61 -16.99 -2.76 15.63
CA ALA A 61 -16.92 -3.84 14.65
C ALA A 61 -17.47 -3.40 13.29
N LEU A 62 -16.73 -3.69 12.23
CA LEU A 62 -17.15 -3.45 10.85
C LEU A 62 -18.27 -4.38 10.43
N SER A 63 -19.20 -3.89 9.61
CA SER A 63 -20.05 -4.78 8.82
C SER A 63 -19.30 -5.30 7.59
N GLU A 64 -19.73 -6.44 7.05
CA GLU A 64 -19.19 -6.99 5.79
C GLU A 64 -19.09 -5.96 4.66
N PRO A 65 -20.15 -5.21 4.30
CA PRO A 65 -20.06 -4.23 3.21
C PRO A 65 -19.11 -3.08 3.51
N GLN A 66 -18.95 -2.69 4.79
CA GLN A 66 -17.97 -1.66 5.16
C GLN A 66 -16.54 -2.17 4.95
N GLY A 67 -16.24 -3.42 5.33
CA GLY A 67 -14.93 -4.01 5.09
C GLY A 67 -14.60 -4.11 3.60
N VAL A 68 -15.55 -4.56 2.76
CA VAL A 68 -15.39 -4.59 1.30
C VAL A 68 -15.09 -3.20 0.74
N GLN A 69 -15.83 -2.18 1.19
CA GLN A 69 -15.63 -0.80 0.74
C GLN A 69 -14.22 -0.28 1.07
N LEU A 70 -13.67 -0.64 2.23
CA LEU A 70 -12.31 -0.26 2.60
C LEU A 70 -11.27 -0.87 1.67
N ILE A 71 -11.40 -2.16 1.32
CA ILE A 71 -10.51 -2.85 0.37
C ILE A 71 -10.58 -2.21 -1.02
N VAL A 72 -11.80 -2.00 -1.53
CA VAL A 72 -12.02 -1.37 -2.86
C VAL A 72 -11.36 0.01 -2.94
N LYS A 73 -11.50 0.81 -1.89
CA LYS A 73 -10.88 2.14 -1.84
C LYS A 73 -9.37 2.06 -1.73
N ALA A 74 -8.84 1.15 -0.92
CA ALA A 74 -7.40 1.01 -0.69
C ALA A 74 -6.66 0.71 -2.00
N PHE A 75 -7.17 -0.21 -2.81
CA PHE A 75 -6.53 -0.63 -4.07
C PHE A 75 -7.13 0.06 -5.31
N GLY A 76 -8.00 1.06 -5.11
CA GLY A 76 -8.57 1.85 -6.20
C GLY A 76 -9.42 1.05 -7.20
N LEU A 77 -9.98 -0.09 -6.78
CA LEU A 77 -10.72 -1.03 -7.64
C LEU A 77 -11.92 -0.31 -8.28
N LYS A 78 -12.11 -0.53 -9.59
CA LYS A 78 -13.15 0.15 -10.36
C LYS A 78 -14.24 -0.83 -10.79
N ASN A 79 -15.47 -0.36 -10.72
CA ASN A 79 -16.61 -0.99 -11.35
C ASN A 79 -16.64 -0.53 -12.82
N ALA A 80 -16.21 -1.40 -13.74
CA ALA A 80 -16.12 -1.07 -15.17
C ALA A 80 -17.48 -1.16 -15.88
N TYR A 81 -18.46 -1.86 -15.29
CA TYR A 81 -19.77 -2.10 -15.91
C TYR A 81 -20.91 -1.74 -14.96
N ALA A 82 -21.85 -0.90 -15.43
CA ALA A 82 -22.99 -0.45 -14.62
C ALA A 82 -24.03 -1.53 -14.30
N ALA A 83 -23.95 -2.71 -14.93
CA ALA A 83 -24.88 -3.79 -14.68
C ALA A 83 -24.48 -4.55 -13.41
N ALA A 84 -25.39 -4.62 -12.44
CA ALA A 84 -25.17 -5.42 -11.24
C ALA A 84 -24.87 -6.88 -11.62
N SER A 85 -23.78 -7.42 -11.07
CA SER A 85 -23.53 -8.85 -11.18
C SER A 85 -24.68 -9.59 -10.49
N ALA A 86 -25.43 -10.40 -11.25
CA ALA A 86 -26.47 -11.28 -10.71
C ALA A 86 -25.92 -12.28 -9.67
N GLN A 87 -24.59 -12.39 -9.58
CA GLN A 87 -23.86 -13.37 -8.80
C GLN A 87 -23.92 -13.13 -7.29
N ASN A 88 -24.02 -11.88 -6.82
CA ASN A 88 -24.06 -11.57 -5.38
C ASN A 88 -25.47 -11.28 -4.85
N LYS A 89 -26.52 -11.42 -5.67
CA LYS A 89 -27.94 -11.18 -5.32
C LYS A 89 -28.22 -9.83 -4.63
N ILE A 90 -27.45 -8.78 -4.93
CA ILE A 90 -27.59 -7.45 -4.33
C ILE A 90 -28.38 -6.54 -5.27
N SER A 91 -29.32 -5.76 -4.71
CA SER A 91 -30.01 -4.72 -5.46
C SER A 91 -29.04 -3.60 -5.87
N PRO A 92 -29.06 -3.12 -7.13
CA PRO A 92 -28.20 -2.03 -7.60
C PRO A 92 -28.31 -0.75 -6.77
N ASP A 93 -29.47 -0.48 -6.17
CA ASP A 93 -29.74 0.74 -5.37
C ASP A 93 -29.15 0.70 -3.95
N THR A 94 -28.53 -0.42 -3.57
CA THR A 94 -27.96 -0.59 -2.23
C THR A 94 -26.66 0.22 -2.11
N TRP A 95 -26.45 0.92 -1.00
CA TRP A 95 -25.31 1.83 -0.81
C TRP A 95 -23.92 1.18 -1.00
N TYR A 96 -23.82 -0.14 -0.83
CA TYR A 96 -22.58 -0.92 -1.00
C TYR A 96 -22.52 -1.72 -2.31
N ALA A 97 -23.54 -1.60 -3.17
CA ALA A 97 -23.62 -2.36 -4.41
C ALA A 97 -22.42 -2.08 -5.32
N ASP A 98 -22.01 -0.82 -5.45
CA ASP A 98 -20.85 -0.43 -6.27
C ASP A 98 -19.54 -1.04 -5.75
N ALA A 99 -19.32 -1.01 -4.43
CA ALA A 99 -18.13 -1.61 -3.83
C ALA A 99 -18.07 -3.12 -4.04
N VAL A 100 -19.19 -3.83 -3.83
CA VAL A 100 -19.24 -5.28 -4.07
C VAL A 100 -19.00 -5.60 -5.54
N GLN A 101 -19.61 -4.85 -6.47
CA GLN A 101 -19.40 -5.05 -7.91
C GLN A 101 -17.95 -4.78 -8.32
N ALA A 102 -17.35 -3.69 -7.83
CA ALA A 102 -15.95 -3.38 -8.09
C ALA A 102 -15.04 -4.53 -7.59
N ALA A 103 -15.25 -5.02 -6.37
CA ALA A 103 -14.48 -6.13 -5.83
C ALA A 103 -14.63 -7.40 -6.70
N THR A 104 -15.86 -7.81 -7.00
CA THR A 104 -16.13 -9.01 -7.83
C THR A 104 -15.52 -8.90 -9.22
N GLN A 105 -15.64 -7.75 -9.89
CA GLN A 105 -15.09 -7.55 -11.23
C GLN A 105 -13.55 -7.54 -11.27
N ASN A 106 -12.90 -7.20 -10.15
CA ASN A 106 -11.46 -7.24 -10.01
C ASN A 106 -10.96 -8.56 -9.41
N GLY A 107 -11.82 -9.60 -9.37
CA GLY A 107 -11.42 -10.97 -9.01
C GLY A 107 -11.36 -11.26 -7.52
N LEU A 108 -11.95 -10.42 -6.66
CA LEU A 108 -12.04 -10.70 -5.23
C LEU A 108 -13.14 -11.72 -4.94
N SER A 109 -12.87 -12.64 -4.01
CA SER A 109 -13.73 -13.74 -3.58
C SER A 109 -14.85 -13.27 -2.64
N ILE A 110 -15.73 -12.41 -3.16
CA ILE A 110 -16.88 -11.92 -2.41
C ILE A 110 -17.90 -13.05 -2.22
N PRO A 111 -18.43 -13.26 -0.99
CA PRO A 111 -19.50 -14.23 -0.75
C PRO A 111 -20.70 -14.01 -1.67
N VAL A 112 -21.34 -15.11 -2.09
CA VAL A 112 -22.56 -15.08 -2.92
C VAL A 112 -23.68 -14.28 -2.24
N GLU A 113 -23.75 -14.34 -0.92
CA GLU A 113 -24.68 -13.54 -0.12
C GLU A 113 -23.87 -12.69 0.86
N VAL A 114 -23.75 -11.40 0.57
CA VAL A 114 -23.17 -10.42 1.50
C VAL A 114 -24.23 -10.07 2.53
N ASN A 115 -23.95 -10.33 3.81
CA ASN A 115 -24.87 -10.01 4.90
C ASN A 115 -24.67 -8.55 5.34
N PRO A 116 -25.60 -7.62 5.06
CA PRO A 116 -25.39 -6.21 5.38
C PRO A 116 -25.30 -5.91 6.88
N GLN A 117 -25.86 -6.79 7.71
CA GLN A 117 -25.85 -6.72 9.17
C GLN A 117 -24.79 -7.66 9.77
N GLY A 118 -24.22 -8.53 8.93
CA GLY A 118 -23.12 -9.43 9.28
C GLY A 118 -21.88 -8.64 9.68
N LYS A 119 -21.15 -9.17 10.65
CA LYS A 119 -19.86 -8.61 11.06
C LYS A 119 -18.79 -9.12 10.13
N MET A 120 -17.89 -8.23 9.70
CA MET A 120 -16.72 -8.62 8.94
C MET A 120 -15.82 -9.50 9.81
N THR A 121 -15.70 -10.79 9.46
CA THR A 121 -14.77 -11.69 10.13
C THR A 121 -13.33 -11.39 9.72
N ARG A 122 -12.39 -11.74 10.59
CA ARG A 122 -10.97 -11.56 10.30
C ARG A 122 -10.54 -12.37 9.09
N GLU A 123 -11.02 -13.60 8.95
CA GLU A 123 -10.73 -14.45 7.79
C GLU A 123 -11.19 -13.81 6.47
N LEU A 124 -12.47 -13.41 6.37
CA LEU A 124 -12.99 -12.84 5.14
C LEU A 124 -12.22 -11.58 4.75
N PHE A 125 -11.95 -10.70 5.71
CA PHE A 125 -11.22 -9.47 5.44
C PHE A 125 -9.81 -9.72 4.94
N VAL A 126 -9.05 -10.63 5.55
CA VAL A 126 -7.66 -10.88 5.11
C VAL A 126 -7.60 -11.60 3.76
N THR A 127 -8.57 -12.45 3.44
CA THR A 127 -8.70 -13.05 2.11
C THR A 127 -8.87 -11.96 1.05
N LEU A 128 -9.83 -11.05 1.26
CA LEU A 128 -10.07 -9.93 0.35
C LEU A 128 -8.89 -8.94 0.30
N LEU A 129 -8.19 -8.74 1.42
CA LEU A 129 -7.01 -7.88 1.49
C LEU A 129 -5.86 -8.47 0.65
N HIS A 130 -5.57 -9.76 0.78
CA HIS A 130 -4.54 -10.44 0.00
C HIS A 130 -4.85 -10.42 -1.49
N GLU A 131 -6.11 -10.70 -1.87
CA GLU A 131 -6.56 -10.59 -3.26
C GLU A 131 -6.45 -9.16 -3.78
N GLY A 132 -6.81 -8.16 -2.96
CA GLY A 132 -6.65 -6.75 -3.27
C GLY A 132 -5.20 -6.36 -3.56
N ILE A 133 -4.25 -6.83 -2.73
CA ILE A 133 -2.80 -6.65 -3.00
C ILE A 133 -2.42 -7.28 -4.34
N ASN A 134 -2.90 -8.48 -4.65
CA ASN A 134 -2.57 -9.15 -5.91
C ASN A 134 -3.10 -8.41 -7.16
N THR A 135 -4.06 -7.49 -7.01
CA THR A 135 -4.48 -6.61 -8.11
C THR A 135 -3.44 -5.54 -8.47
N THR A 136 -2.50 -5.25 -7.56
CA THR A 136 -1.46 -4.22 -7.76
C THR A 136 -0.15 -4.77 -8.29
N GLY A 137 -0.01 -6.10 -8.38
CA GLY A 137 1.18 -6.75 -8.91
C GLY A 137 1.41 -8.13 -8.32
N ASN A 138 2.53 -8.75 -8.71
CA ASN A 138 2.97 -10.03 -8.15
C ASN A 138 4.00 -9.79 -7.03
N TYR A 139 3.72 -10.31 -5.85
CA TYR A 139 4.55 -10.15 -4.65
C TYR A 139 5.03 -11.52 -4.16
N PRO A 140 6.08 -12.08 -4.80
CA PRO A 140 6.68 -13.29 -4.26
C PRO A 140 7.18 -13.01 -2.84
N VAL A 141 7.01 -13.99 -1.97
CA VAL A 141 7.54 -14.00 -0.61
C VAL A 141 8.17 -15.36 -0.37
N ILE A 142 9.20 -15.44 0.49
CA ILE A 142 9.63 -16.77 0.99
C ILE A 142 8.41 -17.41 1.62
N MET A 143 8.09 -18.62 1.15
CA MET A 143 7.02 -19.45 1.69
C MET A 143 7.47 -20.09 3.02
N LYS A 144 7.83 -19.25 3.99
CA LYS A 144 8.05 -19.69 5.36
C LYS A 144 6.69 -20.04 5.93
N TYR A 145 6.55 -21.27 6.38
CA TYR A 145 5.33 -21.67 7.06
C TYR A 145 5.34 -21.11 8.49
N ASN A 146 4.36 -20.26 8.79
CA ASN A 146 4.16 -19.72 10.13
C ASN A 146 3.22 -20.67 10.88
N LEU A 147 3.63 -21.13 12.06
CA LEU A 147 2.78 -21.99 12.89
C LEU A 147 1.60 -21.17 13.42
N VAL A 148 0.40 -21.44 12.89
CA VAL A 148 -0.86 -20.86 13.37
C VAL A 148 -1.61 -21.90 14.19
N LYS A 149 -1.79 -21.66 15.49
CA LYS A 149 -2.32 -22.70 16.41
C LYS A 149 -3.77 -23.09 16.13
N ASP A 150 -4.56 -22.17 15.61
CA ASP A 150 -5.95 -22.38 15.23
C ASP A 150 -6.15 -22.46 13.72
N GLU A 151 -5.11 -22.86 12.96
CA GLU A 151 -5.19 -23.03 11.50
C GLU A 151 -6.33 -23.97 11.09
N ASN A 152 -6.65 -24.97 11.92
CA ASN A 152 -7.75 -25.90 11.67
C ASN A 152 -9.15 -25.25 11.68
N LYS A 153 -9.26 -24.00 12.15
CA LYS A 153 -10.49 -23.20 12.07
C LYS A 153 -10.52 -22.30 10.83
N ILE A 154 -9.40 -22.17 10.14
CA ILE A 154 -9.29 -21.33 8.94
C ILE A 154 -9.86 -22.10 7.75
N GLY A 155 -10.71 -21.45 6.97
CA GLY A 155 -11.20 -21.99 5.70
C GLY A 155 -10.04 -22.37 4.78
N LYS A 156 -10.11 -23.54 4.12
CA LYS A 156 -9.00 -24.06 3.28
C LYS A 156 -8.50 -23.06 2.25
N ASP A 157 -9.42 -22.31 1.65
CA ASP A 157 -9.10 -21.32 0.61
C ASP A 157 -8.45 -20.05 1.19
N ALA A 158 -8.62 -19.79 2.49
CA ALA A 158 -8.06 -18.63 3.19
C ALA A 158 -6.68 -18.90 3.82
N VAL A 159 -6.28 -20.17 3.98
CA VAL A 159 -4.98 -20.53 4.62
C VAL A 159 -3.80 -19.89 3.89
N SER A 160 -3.80 -19.91 2.55
CA SER A 160 -2.73 -19.30 1.75
C SER A 160 -2.67 -17.80 1.94
N ALA A 161 -3.82 -17.11 1.97
CA ALA A 161 -3.91 -15.68 2.21
C ALA A 161 -3.35 -15.32 3.60
N VAL A 162 -3.71 -16.08 4.64
CA VAL A 162 -3.19 -15.88 6.00
C VAL A 162 -1.67 -16.07 6.04
N GLN A 163 -1.15 -17.17 5.49
CA GLN A 163 0.29 -17.44 5.47
C GLN A 163 1.08 -16.39 4.70
N ASN A 164 0.57 -15.95 3.54
CA ASN A 164 1.21 -14.92 2.73
C ASN A 164 1.23 -13.57 3.45
N LEU A 165 0.11 -13.15 4.03
CA LEU A 165 0.05 -11.87 4.74
C LEU A 165 0.89 -11.86 6.02
N LEU A 166 1.08 -13.02 6.68
CA LEU A 166 2.06 -13.16 7.77
C LEU A 166 3.49 -13.00 7.24
N ASN A 167 3.82 -13.63 6.11
CA ASN A 167 5.15 -13.51 5.48
C ASN A 167 5.44 -12.10 4.95
N MET A 168 4.41 -11.36 4.56
CA MET A 168 4.48 -9.94 4.17
C MET A 168 4.56 -8.99 5.39
N ASN A 169 4.42 -9.51 6.62
CA ASN A 169 4.30 -8.73 7.86
C ASN A 169 3.15 -7.71 7.83
N ILE A 170 2.05 -8.04 7.14
CA ILE A 170 0.85 -7.20 7.07
C ILE A 170 -0.09 -7.49 8.23
N ILE A 171 -0.18 -8.76 8.62
CA ILE A 171 -0.95 -9.24 9.76
C ILE A 171 -0.03 -9.92 10.77
N GLU A 172 -0.53 -10.03 11.99
CA GLU A 172 0.15 -10.71 13.10
C GLU A 172 -0.79 -11.72 13.75
N LEU A 173 -0.17 -12.76 14.34
CA LEU A 173 -0.84 -13.65 15.29
C LEU A 173 -0.89 -13.00 16.66
N ASP A 174 -1.79 -13.47 17.50
CA ASP A 174 -1.85 -13.00 18.87
C ASP A 174 -0.73 -13.56 19.76
N LYS A 175 -0.67 -13.07 20.99
CA LYS A 175 0.31 -13.51 21.99
C LYS A 175 0.32 -15.01 22.25
N ASP A 176 -0.79 -15.69 21.95
CA ASP A 176 -0.96 -17.12 22.15
C ASP A 176 -0.67 -17.91 20.86
N GLY A 177 -0.39 -17.24 19.74
CA GLY A 177 -0.11 -17.83 18.43
C GLY A 177 -1.35 -18.17 17.60
N ASN A 178 -2.49 -17.55 17.89
CA ASN A 178 -3.74 -17.76 17.15
C ASN A 178 -3.99 -16.62 16.14
N PHE A 179 -4.63 -16.96 15.02
CA PHE A 179 -5.11 -16.02 14.02
C PHE A 179 -6.52 -15.50 14.36
N ARG A 180 -7.39 -16.35 14.92
CA ARG A 180 -8.79 -16.07 15.27
C ARG A 180 -9.68 -15.74 14.04
N PRO A 181 -9.87 -16.70 13.13
CA PRO A 181 -10.54 -16.46 11.84
C PRO A 181 -11.99 -15.93 11.98
N ASP A 182 -12.75 -16.46 12.93
CA ASP A 182 -14.17 -16.13 13.14
C ASP A 182 -14.41 -14.81 13.87
N GLN A 183 -13.35 -14.19 14.44
CA GLN A 183 -13.51 -12.99 15.23
C GLN A 183 -13.88 -11.81 14.33
N SER A 184 -14.86 -11.00 14.77
CA SER A 184 -15.19 -9.75 14.10
C SER A 184 -14.05 -8.75 14.19
N LEU A 185 -13.72 -8.10 13.07
CA LEU A 185 -12.74 -7.02 13.03
C LEU A 185 -13.31 -5.69 13.48
N THR A 186 -12.54 -4.98 14.30
CA THR A 186 -12.78 -3.58 14.61
C THR A 186 -12.33 -2.67 13.45
N ARG A 187 -12.84 -1.44 13.43
CA ARG A 187 -12.44 -0.41 12.46
C ARG A 187 -10.95 -0.12 12.52
N MET A 188 -10.37 -0.08 13.72
CA MET A 188 -8.94 0.18 13.87
C MET A 188 -8.09 -1.00 13.39
N GLU A 189 -8.45 -2.24 13.72
CA GLU A 189 -7.69 -3.40 13.22
C GLU A 189 -7.68 -3.48 11.70
N ALA A 190 -8.83 -3.28 11.05
CA ALA A 190 -8.92 -3.25 9.59
C ALA A 190 -8.12 -2.07 8.98
N ALA A 191 -8.17 -0.90 9.60
CA ALA A 191 -7.37 0.26 9.18
C ALA A 191 -5.87 -0.04 9.26
N SER A 192 -5.40 -0.61 10.37
CA SER A 192 -3.98 -0.98 10.52
C SER A 192 -3.53 -1.99 9.47
N MET A 193 -4.35 -3.02 9.19
CA MET A 193 -4.04 -4.00 8.14
C MET A 193 -3.95 -3.37 6.75
N ILE A 194 -4.88 -2.47 6.41
CA ILE A 194 -4.84 -1.74 5.13
C ILE A 194 -3.63 -0.83 5.06
N PHE A 195 -3.33 -0.11 6.13
CA PHE A 195 -2.15 0.75 6.19
C PHE A 195 -0.86 -0.05 5.95
N ASN A 196 -0.70 -1.20 6.63
CA ASN A 196 0.43 -2.09 6.42
C ASN A 196 0.48 -2.65 4.99
N ALA A 197 -0.66 -3.04 4.42
CA ALA A 197 -0.74 -3.51 3.05
C ALA A 197 -0.34 -2.46 2.02
N LEU A 198 -0.79 -1.21 2.20
CA LEU A 198 -0.40 -0.11 1.32
C LEU A 198 1.06 0.27 1.48
N GLU A 199 1.60 0.25 2.70
CA GLU A 199 3.03 0.43 2.94
C GLU A 199 3.86 -0.67 2.28
N PHE A 200 3.39 -1.92 2.32
CA PHE A 200 4.02 -3.04 1.63
C PHE A 200 3.97 -2.85 0.11
N VAL A 201 2.81 -2.52 -0.44
CA VAL A 201 2.64 -2.24 -1.88
C VAL A 201 3.47 -1.04 -2.32
N ASP A 202 3.53 0.04 -1.54
CA ASP A 202 4.33 1.23 -1.88
C ASP A 202 5.84 0.90 -1.87
N LYS A 203 6.28 0.01 -0.97
CA LYS A 203 7.69 -0.45 -0.87
C LYS A 203 8.07 -1.46 -1.94
N HIS A 204 7.15 -2.34 -2.34
CA HIS A 204 7.45 -3.51 -3.19
C HIS A 204 6.77 -3.47 -4.57
N GLY A 205 5.81 -2.57 -4.79
CA GLY A 205 4.91 -2.52 -5.95
C GLY A 205 5.50 -1.89 -7.21
N ASN A 206 6.75 -1.41 -7.16
CA ASN A 206 7.48 -0.91 -8.33
C ASN A 206 8.49 -1.91 -8.90
N GLY A 207 8.42 -3.19 -8.53
CA GLY A 207 9.30 -4.21 -9.08
C GLY A 207 9.20 -5.51 -8.29
N GLY A 208 8.30 -6.38 -8.70
CA GLY A 208 8.22 -7.73 -8.18
C GLY A 208 9.52 -8.50 -8.43
N SER A 209 10.38 -8.56 -7.41
CA SER A 209 11.36 -9.62 -7.18
C SER A 209 11.87 -9.55 -5.74
N GLY A 210 10.98 -9.89 -4.79
CA GLY A 210 11.39 -10.25 -3.44
C GLY A 210 11.40 -11.77 -3.30
N GLU A 211 12.56 -12.41 -3.40
CA GLU A 211 12.84 -13.46 -2.43
C GLU A 211 13.87 -12.87 -1.43
N PRO A 212 13.70 -13.06 -0.11
CA PRO A 212 14.46 -12.41 0.95
C PRO A 212 15.94 -12.80 0.93
N ALA A 213 16.78 -11.79 0.87
CA ALA A 213 18.16 -11.90 1.34
C ALA A 213 18.18 -11.82 2.88
N PRO A 214 19.13 -12.51 3.55
CA PRO A 214 19.21 -12.58 5.00
C PRO A 214 19.38 -11.19 5.62
N ILE A 215 18.64 -10.99 6.71
CA ILE A 215 18.79 -9.91 7.68
C ILE A 215 20.27 -9.54 7.91
N ASN A 216 20.65 -8.34 7.46
CA ASN A 216 21.50 -7.47 8.24
C ASN A 216 20.62 -6.28 8.70
N PRO A 217 20.56 -6.00 10.00
CA PRO A 217 19.62 -5.04 10.56
C PRO A 217 20.05 -3.61 10.21
N GLY A 218 19.26 -2.96 9.35
CA GLY A 218 19.37 -1.54 9.04
C GLY A 218 19.20 -1.24 7.55
N GLU A 219 18.12 -0.53 7.22
CA GLU A 219 17.88 0.23 5.98
C GLU A 219 17.24 -0.53 4.78
N GLY A 220 16.18 0.08 4.23
CA GLY A 220 15.20 -0.55 3.33
C GLY A 220 15.62 -0.69 1.87
N GLN A 221 14.92 -1.58 1.14
CA GLN A 221 15.12 -1.82 -0.29
C GLN A 221 14.61 -0.65 -1.13
N GLN A 222 15.56 0.08 -1.71
CA GLN A 222 15.40 0.99 -2.85
C GLN A 222 15.38 0.14 -4.14
N GLY A 223 14.73 0.61 -5.22
CA GLY A 223 14.81 -0.02 -6.55
C GLY A 223 16.28 -0.25 -6.97
N ILE A 224 16.56 -1.21 -7.84
CA ILE A 224 17.95 -1.58 -8.22
C ILE A 224 18.70 -0.33 -8.71
N VAL A 225 19.54 0.24 -7.83
CA VAL A 225 20.43 1.36 -8.15
C VAL A 225 21.78 0.75 -8.53
N PRO A 226 22.23 0.88 -9.78
CA PRO A 226 23.54 0.38 -10.19
C PRO A 226 24.63 1.14 -9.44
N SER A 227 25.68 0.42 -9.07
CA SER A 227 26.90 1.04 -8.57
C SER A 227 27.55 1.88 -9.68
N VAL A 228 27.97 3.09 -9.31
CA VAL A 228 28.64 4.02 -10.24
C VAL A 228 30.13 4.02 -9.92
N THR A 229 30.95 3.69 -10.92
CA THR A 229 32.40 3.86 -10.84
C THR A 229 32.85 4.82 -11.93
N THR A 230 33.76 5.73 -11.59
CA THR A 230 34.30 6.71 -12.54
C THR A 230 35.81 6.55 -12.61
N THR A 231 36.34 6.37 -13.81
CA THR A 231 37.78 6.28 -14.07
C THR A 231 38.20 7.38 -15.04
N LYS A 232 39.27 8.11 -14.73
CA LYS A 232 39.81 9.14 -15.64
C LYS A 232 40.41 8.44 -16.86
N VAL A 233 39.99 8.83 -18.05
CA VAL A 233 40.52 8.31 -19.33
C VAL A 233 41.64 9.22 -19.83
N ASP A 234 41.38 10.54 -19.86
CA ASP A 234 42.34 11.58 -20.22
C ASP A 234 42.03 12.89 -19.48
N ASP A 235 42.69 14.00 -19.83
CA ASP A 235 42.52 15.29 -19.16
C ASP A 235 41.17 15.97 -19.40
N LYS A 236 40.35 15.47 -20.33
CA LYS A 236 39.05 16.03 -20.70
C LYS A 236 37.90 15.07 -20.44
N THR A 237 38.16 13.77 -20.34
CA THR A 237 37.15 12.72 -20.29
C THR A 237 37.36 11.75 -19.13
N SER A 238 36.28 11.46 -18.42
CA SER A 238 36.17 10.35 -17.48
C SER A 238 35.14 9.35 -17.98
N LYS A 239 35.43 8.05 -17.82
CA LYS A 239 34.50 6.98 -18.14
C LYS A 239 33.71 6.59 -16.90
N VAL A 240 32.40 6.56 -17.04
CA VAL A 240 31.47 6.11 -16.00
C VAL A 240 31.01 4.71 -16.35
N LYS A 241 31.14 3.80 -15.40
CA LYS A 241 30.62 2.44 -15.49
C LYS A 241 29.55 2.22 -14.44
N LEU A 242 28.35 1.91 -14.91
CA LEU A 242 27.25 1.41 -14.10
C LEU A 242 27.35 -0.11 -14.02
N SER A 243 27.24 -0.69 -12.82
CA SER A 243 27.22 -2.15 -12.61
C SER A 243 26.10 -2.55 -11.65
N ALA A 244 25.32 -3.57 -12.01
CA ALA A 244 24.25 -4.11 -11.18
C ALA A 244 24.19 -5.64 -11.26
N GLU A 245 23.81 -6.27 -10.16
CA GLU A 245 23.47 -7.70 -10.12
C GLU A 245 22.03 -7.90 -10.59
N MET A 246 21.82 -8.87 -11.49
CA MET A 246 20.54 -9.20 -12.08
C MET A 246 20.18 -10.68 -11.84
N PRO A 247 18.90 -11.02 -11.67
CA PRO A 247 18.47 -12.38 -11.32
C PRO A 247 18.86 -13.47 -12.31
N HIS A 248 18.95 -13.15 -13.60
CA HIS A 248 19.32 -14.07 -14.68
C HIS A 248 19.83 -13.29 -15.91
N PRO A 249 20.56 -13.94 -16.85
CA PRO A 249 21.15 -13.27 -18.02
C PRO A 249 20.16 -12.67 -19.03
N GLY A 250 18.85 -12.77 -18.76
CA GLY A 250 17.84 -12.16 -19.62
C GLY A 250 17.68 -10.66 -19.37
N TYR A 251 18.08 -10.18 -18.19
CA TYR A 251 18.10 -8.75 -17.92
C TYR A 251 19.34 -8.10 -18.53
N GLY A 252 19.19 -6.84 -18.93
CA GLY A 252 20.30 -5.97 -19.32
C GLY A 252 20.26 -4.65 -18.58
N LEU A 253 21.35 -3.90 -18.67
CA LEU A 253 21.44 -2.52 -18.19
C LEU A 253 21.78 -1.62 -19.37
N LYS A 254 21.05 -0.52 -19.50
CA LYS A 254 21.23 0.44 -20.58
C LYS A 254 21.31 1.85 -20.02
N ILE A 255 22.25 2.64 -20.54
CA ILE A 255 22.26 4.08 -20.33
C ILE A 255 21.43 4.72 -21.43
N ASP A 256 20.39 5.45 -21.03
CA ASP A 256 19.47 6.12 -21.94
C ASP A 256 19.91 7.54 -22.29
N ASP A 257 20.50 8.26 -21.32
CA ASP A 257 20.92 9.65 -21.49
C ASP A 257 21.93 10.07 -20.40
N VAL A 258 22.63 11.18 -20.61
CA VAL A 258 23.51 11.81 -19.61
C VAL A 258 23.21 13.30 -19.56
N LYS A 259 22.77 13.78 -18.39
CA LYS A 259 22.48 15.20 -18.15
C LYS A 259 23.57 15.84 -17.30
N LEU A 260 24.19 16.88 -17.84
CA LEU A 260 25.19 17.66 -17.12
C LEU A 260 24.49 18.82 -16.40
N GLU A 261 24.54 18.80 -15.08
CA GLU A 261 24.00 19.85 -14.24
C GLU A 261 25.03 20.95 -14.01
N LYS A 262 24.53 22.18 -13.82
CA LYS A 262 25.39 23.37 -13.64
C LYS A 262 26.21 23.34 -12.34
N ASP A 263 25.85 22.46 -11.41
CA ASP A 263 26.54 22.24 -10.14
C ASP A 263 27.71 21.24 -10.23
N GLY A 264 28.02 20.72 -11.43
CA GLY A 264 29.12 19.79 -11.66
C GLY A 264 28.72 18.32 -11.51
N ARG A 265 27.43 17.99 -11.44
CA ARG A 265 26.95 16.60 -11.48
C ARG A 265 26.64 16.15 -12.89
N ALA A 266 26.92 14.89 -13.19
CA ALA A 266 26.52 14.22 -14.42
C ALA A 266 25.51 13.12 -14.07
N ILE A 267 24.23 13.40 -14.32
CA ILE A 267 23.13 12.46 -14.07
C ILE A 267 23.06 11.47 -15.23
N VAL A 268 23.49 10.24 -14.98
CA VAL A 268 23.44 9.13 -15.93
C VAL A 268 22.09 8.44 -15.80
N LEU A 269 21.21 8.70 -16.76
CA LEU A 269 19.88 8.12 -16.81
C LEU A 269 19.95 6.71 -17.38
N TYR A 270 19.43 5.73 -16.65
CA TYR A 270 19.48 4.31 -17.03
C TYR A 270 18.11 3.63 -17.02
N SER A 271 18.00 2.56 -17.80
CA SER A 271 16.88 1.61 -17.78
C SER A 271 17.38 0.18 -17.68
N ILE A 272 16.53 -0.68 -17.14
CA ILE A 272 16.74 -2.12 -17.12
C ILE A 272 16.07 -2.71 -18.37
N ILE A 273 16.85 -3.43 -19.17
CA ILE A 273 16.32 -4.20 -20.28
C ILE A 273 15.66 -5.45 -19.68
N GLN A 274 14.37 -5.62 -19.94
CA GLN A 274 13.62 -6.78 -19.49
C GLN A 274 13.96 -8.02 -20.34
N PRO A 275 13.92 -9.22 -19.75
CA PRO A 275 14.10 -10.46 -20.50
C PRO A 275 13.01 -10.66 -21.56
N ASP A 276 13.38 -11.34 -22.64
CA ASP A 276 12.42 -11.78 -23.66
C ASP A 276 11.53 -12.89 -23.05
N PRO A 277 10.20 -12.70 -22.97
CA PRO A 277 9.31 -13.66 -22.33
C PRO A 277 9.25 -15.02 -23.05
N ASP A 278 9.60 -15.07 -24.34
CA ASP A 278 9.59 -16.31 -25.13
C ASP A 278 10.90 -17.12 -24.99
N MET A 279 11.88 -16.59 -24.27
CA MET A 279 13.18 -17.21 -24.04
C MET A 279 13.32 -17.76 -22.62
N MET A 280 13.81 -18.99 -22.50
CA MET A 280 14.17 -19.57 -21.21
C MET A 280 15.58 -19.16 -20.79
N TYR A 281 15.72 -18.59 -19.60
CA TYR A 281 17.01 -18.19 -19.03
C TYR A 281 17.43 -19.09 -17.87
N PRO A 282 18.72 -19.41 -17.72
CA PRO A 282 19.21 -20.13 -16.54
C PRO A 282 19.10 -19.24 -15.29
N MET A 283 18.70 -19.84 -14.17
CA MET A 283 18.53 -19.16 -12.88
C MET A 283 19.88 -18.94 -12.19
N VAL A 284 20.67 -17.99 -12.68
CA VAL A 284 21.99 -17.64 -12.14
C VAL A 284 22.13 -16.12 -12.11
N ILE A 285 22.54 -15.57 -10.96
CA ILE A 285 22.80 -14.13 -10.83
C ILE A 285 23.89 -13.71 -11.82
N THR A 286 23.64 -12.62 -12.53
CA THR A 286 24.57 -12.06 -13.52
C THR A 286 24.88 -10.61 -13.23
N ASN A 287 26.14 -10.23 -13.43
CA ASN A 287 26.55 -8.83 -13.35
C ASN A 287 26.40 -8.19 -14.73
N VAL A 288 25.50 -7.22 -14.84
CA VAL A 288 25.31 -6.42 -16.05
C VAL A 288 25.98 -5.06 -15.89
N THR A 289 26.52 -4.54 -16.99
CA THR A 289 27.24 -3.27 -16.96
C THR A 289 26.92 -2.42 -18.16
N ALA A 290 26.87 -1.10 -17.97
CA ALA A 290 26.76 -0.12 -19.04
C ALA A 290 27.76 1.01 -18.80
N GLU A 291 28.32 1.56 -19.87
CA GLU A 291 29.37 2.57 -19.78
C GLU A 291 29.05 3.79 -20.64
N THR A 292 29.41 4.97 -20.15
CA THR A 292 29.31 6.24 -20.87
C THR A 292 30.47 7.15 -20.49
N ASP A 293 30.72 8.18 -21.29
CA ASP A 293 31.78 9.15 -21.07
C ASP A 293 31.20 10.48 -20.58
N ILE A 294 31.85 11.10 -19.59
CA ILE A 294 31.52 12.43 -19.05
C ILE A 294 32.76 13.32 -19.05
N PRO A 295 32.61 14.66 -19.05
CA PRO A 295 33.75 15.55 -18.91
C PRO A 295 34.48 15.36 -17.57
N THR A 296 35.81 15.43 -17.57
CA THR A 296 36.61 15.37 -16.35
C THR A 296 36.23 16.51 -15.40
N GLY A 297 36.08 16.19 -14.12
CA GLY A 297 35.66 17.14 -13.08
C GLY A 297 34.18 17.05 -12.71
N TYR A 298 33.37 16.34 -13.50
CA TYR A 298 31.98 16.03 -13.12
C TYR A 298 31.91 14.81 -12.21
N THR A 299 30.95 14.82 -11.27
CA THR A 299 30.64 13.67 -10.41
C THR A 299 29.44 12.94 -10.97
N ALA A 300 29.60 11.65 -11.28
CA ALA A 300 28.56 10.84 -11.88
C ALA A 300 27.57 10.33 -10.83
N GLU A 301 26.27 10.47 -11.11
CA GLU A 301 25.18 9.92 -10.30
C GLU A 301 24.26 9.11 -11.22
N ALA A 302 23.80 7.94 -10.79
CA ALA A 302 22.85 7.13 -11.55
C ALA A 302 21.42 7.43 -11.13
N GLN A 303 20.53 7.59 -12.10
CA GLN A 303 19.10 7.79 -11.85
C GLN A 303 18.25 7.02 -12.88
N PRO A 304 17.11 6.41 -12.48
CA PRO A 304 16.22 5.78 -13.45
C PRO A 304 15.69 6.77 -14.49
N SER A 305 15.63 6.35 -15.76
CA SER A 305 15.16 7.19 -16.86
C SER A 305 13.63 7.40 -16.88
N GLY A 306 12.88 6.56 -16.14
CA GLY A 306 11.41 6.60 -16.07
C GLY A 306 10.70 6.14 -17.36
N LYS A 307 11.43 5.46 -18.25
CA LYS A 307 10.92 4.88 -19.50
C LYS A 307 10.76 3.37 -19.39
#